data_AF-A0A8H4KA98-F1
#
_entry.id   AF-A0A8H4KA98-F1
#
_cell.length_a   1.000
_cell.length_b   1.000
_cell.length_c   1.000
_cell.angle_alpha   90.00
_cell.angle_beta   90.00
_cell.angle_gamma   90.00
#
_symmetry.space_group_name_H-M   'P 1'
#
loop_
_entity.id
_entity.type
_entity.pdbx_description
1 polymer ?
#
loop_
_entity_poly.entity_id
_entity_poly.type
_entity_poly.pdbx_seq_one_letter_code
_entity_poly.pdbx_strand_id
1 'polypeptide(L)'
;MAEPQKAASSSRTLVSQNSNEIQRRYEVAKSTFKSLCEIKSNPTVLDILKKACSADEFQSFPIKKEEIAFFRAINDSTGIPYQLPEFISKPWHKVFLFVQVDLLKTGWPNKLSGPARKNLGKELNRMYKLLDQVLRCLADILGERLDGKGVQVALEVLRSVKAGVWEGSDNQLLQIEGIGQAMKDKLVRANIRSIRQLSAVEFYNIERILSRNPPFGQTIVHKVSGFPILTLDFEIIGPYIPSSAAIAGSPTPRDDDNQSVMKVQKRSEPLYIARAVLGFANAKLPHWKARTPWLTLVIEGSNGRLVWFWRGSAKRLVDKKELIMGLRVKSGEQLTVAFSCEEIVGTLIKKEVRV
;
A
#
# COMPACT_ATOMS: atom_id res chain seq x y z
N MET A 1 27.98 48.80 8.15
CA MET A 1 27.41 47.80 7.22
C MET A 1 26.93 46.63 8.05
N ALA A 2 25.63 46.54 8.32
CA ALA A 2 25.02 45.40 8.99
C ALA A 2 23.99 44.81 8.03
N GLU A 3 24.28 43.62 7.52
CA GLU A 3 23.40 42.87 6.63
C GLU A 3 22.19 42.30 7.42
N PRO A 4 20.97 42.35 6.87
CA PRO A 4 19.82 41.75 7.52
C PRO A 4 19.78 40.23 7.27
N GLN A 5 19.74 39.46 8.36
CA GLN A 5 19.49 38.02 8.36
C GLN A 5 18.11 37.71 7.74
N LYS A 6 18.14 37.03 6.59
CA LYS A 6 16.94 36.53 5.89
C LYS A 6 16.26 35.42 6.68
N ALA A 7 14.96 35.61 6.90
CA ALA A 7 14.00 34.60 7.36
C ALA A 7 13.95 33.40 6.38
N ALA A 8 14.69 32.34 6.70
CA ALA A 8 14.67 31.06 6.00
C ALA A 8 14.72 29.90 7.01
N SER A 9 13.72 29.76 7.88
CA SER A 9 13.77 28.75 8.95
C SER A 9 12.46 28.02 9.28
N SER A 10 11.30 28.32 8.67
CA SER A 10 10.05 27.64 9.04
C SER A 10 9.79 26.33 8.26
N SER A 11 10.04 26.31 6.95
CA SER A 11 9.73 25.15 6.09
C SER A 11 10.77 24.02 6.16
N ARG A 12 12.05 24.30 6.41
CA ARG A 12 13.08 23.27 6.65
C ARG A 12 12.93 22.57 8.01
N THR A 13 12.36 23.25 9.00
CA THR A 13 12.21 22.74 10.37
C THR A 13 11.04 21.78 10.51
N LEU A 14 9.94 21.99 9.76
CA LEU A 14 8.79 21.08 9.72
C LEU A 14 9.12 19.76 8.99
N VAL A 15 9.88 19.82 7.89
CA VAL A 15 10.33 18.64 7.13
C VAL A 15 11.32 17.79 7.93
N SER A 16 12.12 18.37 8.83
CA SER A 16 13.02 17.61 9.69
C SER A 16 12.33 17.00 10.91
N GLN A 17 11.26 17.60 11.42
CA GLN A 17 10.51 17.07 12.56
C GLN A 17 9.63 15.87 12.19
N ASN A 18 8.87 15.96 11.10
CA ASN A 18 8.01 14.86 10.63
C ASN A 18 8.83 13.64 10.20
N SER A 19 9.94 13.86 9.48
CA SER A 19 10.87 12.82 9.09
C SER A 19 11.46 12.06 10.31
N ASN A 20 11.81 12.76 11.38
CA ASN A 20 12.26 12.14 12.63
C ASN A 20 11.15 11.35 13.35
N GLU A 21 9.90 11.81 13.28
CA GLU A 21 8.76 11.09 13.87
C GLU A 21 8.49 9.77 13.13
N ILE A 22 8.52 9.78 11.79
CA ILE A 22 8.33 8.57 10.97
C ILE A 22 9.40 7.55 11.33
N GLN A 23 10.68 7.96 11.39
CA GLN A 23 11.76 7.03 11.73
C GLN A 23 11.50 6.36 13.09
N ARG A 24 11.18 7.15 14.12
CA ARG A 24 10.95 6.64 15.48
C ARG A 24 9.74 5.73 15.56
N ARG A 25 8.64 6.08 14.87
CA ARG A 25 7.41 5.28 14.83
C ARG A 25 7.65 3.85 14.32
N TYR A 26 8.52 3.71 13.33
CA TYR A 26 8.84 2.42 12.73
C TYR A 26 10.12 1.82 13.26
N GLU A 27 10.81 2.41 14.25
CA GLU A 27 12.00 1.84 14.89
C GLU A 27 13.08 1.34 13.91
N VAL A 28 13.21 1.97 12.73
CA VAL A 28 14.20 1.58 11.71
C VAL A 28 15.55 2.23 11.96
N ALA A 29 16.63 1.57 11.54
CA ALA A 29 17.99 2.11 11.64
C ALA A 29 18.12 3.45 10.91
N LYS A 30 18.94 4.38 11.43
CA LYS A 30 19.16 5.70 10.83
C LYS A 30 19.67 5.62 9.38
N SER A 31 20.57 4.69 9.11
CA SER A 31 21.13 4.42 7.78
C SER A 31 20.06 3.89 6.81
N THR A 32 19.21 2.99 7.29
CA THR A 32 18.05 2.49 6.54
C THR A 32 17.10 3.62 6.19
N PHE A 33 16.68 4.40 7.18
CA PHE A 33 15.78 5.53 6.97
C PHE A 33 16.34 6.53 5.95
N LYS A 34 17.63 6.88 6.05
CA LYS A 34 18.31 7.74 5.07
C LYS A 34 18.24 7.14 3.66
N SER A 35 18.52 5.84 3.51
CA SER A 35 18.44 5.16 2.22
C SER A 35 17.01 5.14 1.65
N LEU A 36 15.99 4.95 2.50
CA LEU A 36 14.58 5.02 2.08
C LEU A 36 14.22 6.43 1.55
N CYS A 37 14.68 7.48 2.22
CA CYS A 37 14.47 8.87 1.78
C CYS A 37 15.08 9.19 0.41
N GLU A 38 16.11 8.46 -0.02
CA GLU A 38 16.77 8.63 -1.32
C GLU A 38 16.01 7.99 -2.50
N ILE A 39 14.87 7.33 -2.27
CA ILE A 39 14.07 6.76 -3.36
C ILE A 39 13.60 7.86 -4.34
N LYS A 40 13.62 7.58 -5.63
CA LYS A 40 13.11 8.52 -6.65
C LYS A 40 11.59 8.61 -6.59
N SER A 41 11.05 9.74 -7.02
CA SER A 41 9.60 9.90 -7.15
C SER A 41 9.04 9.00 -8.25
N ASN A 42 7.76 8.63 -8.15
CA ASN A 42 7.10 7.69 -9.07
C ASN A 42 7.81 6.31 -9.18
N PRO A 43 8.20 5.68 -8.05
CA PRO A 43 8.91 4.40 -8.09
C PRO A 43 8.06 3.27 -8.66
N THR A 44 8.73 2.30 -9.30
CA THR A 44 8.11 1.04 -9.72
C THR A 44 8.00 0.05 -8.55
N VAL A 45 7.24 -1.04 -8.76
CA VAL A 45 7.15 -2.17 -7.80
C VAL A 45 8.56 -2.71 -7.49
N LEU A 46 9.42 -2.83 -8.50
CA LEU A 46 10.81 -3.24 -8.35
C LEU A 46 11.60 -2.26 -7.47
N ASP A 47 11.47 -0.96 -7.71
CA ASP A 47 12.18 0.06 -6.94
C ASP A 47 11.81 -0.01 -5.45
N ILE A 48 10.52 -0.08 -5.14
CA ILE A 48 10.00 -0.23 -3.77
C ILE A 48 10.54 -1.52 -3.14
N LEU A 49 10.36 -2.66 -3.81
CA LEU A 49 10.74 -3.96 -3.26
C LEU A 49 12.24 -4.04 -3.01
N LYS A 50 13.05 -3.64 -3.99
CA LYS A 50 14.51 -3.66 -3.88
C LYS A 50 14.98 -2.70 -2.78
N LYS A 51 14.42 -1.50 -2.72
CA LYS A 51 14.77 -0.51 -1.69
C LYS A 51 14.41 -1.02 -0.29
N ALA A 52 13.23 -1.59 -0.10
CA ALA A 52 12.81 -2.16 1.17
C ALA A 52 13.67 -3.36 1.59
N CYS A 53 13.96 -4.30 0.70
CA CYS A 53 14.81 -5.45 1.01
C CYS A 53 16.27 -5.09 1.33
N SER A 54 16.74 -3.91 0.91
CA SER A 54 18.11 -3.42 1.14
C SER A 54 18.33 -2.79 2.52
N ALA A 55 17.35 -2.89 3.41
CA ALA A 55 17.41 -2.35 4.76
C ALA A 55 18.46 -3.06 5.65
N ASP A 56 19.06 -2.32 6.58
CA ASP A 56 20.16 -2.81 7.42
C ASP A 56 19.70 -3.84 8.45
N GLU A 57 18.41 -3.85 8.79
CA GLU A 57 17.79 -4.85 9.66
C GLU A 57 18.00 -6.28 9.10
N PHE A 58 18.16 -6.41 7.78
CA PHE A 58 18.37 -7.69 7.13
C PHE A 58 19.80 -8.22 7.20
N GLN A 59 20.76 -7.45 7.70
CA GLN A 59 22.12 -7.95 7.94
C GLN A 59 22.14 -9.14 8.91
N SER A 60 21.08 -9.30 9.72
CA SER A 60 20.87 -10.46 10.61
C SER A 60 20.59 -11.78 9.89
N PHE A 61 20.39 -11.78 8.56
CA PHE A 61 20.05 -12.97 7.76
C PHE A 61 21.06 -13.20 6.62
N PRO A 62 22.33 -13.50 6.92
CA PRO A 62 23.29 -13.82 5.88
C PRO A 62 22.86 -15.07 5.10
N ILE A 63 23.27 -15.15 3.84
CA ILE A 63 23.12 -16.35 3.01
C ILE A 63 24.16 -17.36 3.49
N LYS A 64 23.68 -18.52 3.97
CA LYS A 64 24.56 -19.61 4.41
C LYS A 64 25.07 -20.38 3.21
N LYS A 65 26.22 -21.05 3.34
CA LYS A 65 26.84 -21.85 2.27
C LYS A 65 25.86 -22.87 1.65
N GLU A 66 25.06 -23.51 2.50
CA GLU A 66 24.04 -24.48 2.11
C GLU A 66 22.82 -23.87 1.38
N GLU A 67 22.64 -22.55 1.42
CA GLU A 67 21.53 -21.83 0.79
C GLU A 67 21.91 -21.24 -0.59
N ILE A 68 23.19 -21.15 -0.92
CA ILE A 68 23.67 -20.47 -2.15
C ILE A 68 23.04 -21.09 -3.41
N ALA A 69 23.10 -22.42 -3.53
CA ALA A 69 22.54 -23.13 -4.68
C ALA A 69 21.01 -22.95 -4.78
N PHE A 70 20.34 -22.81 -3.64
CA PHE A 70 18.91 -22.56 -3.58
C PHE A 70 18.53 -21.16 -4.07
N PHE A 71 19.21 -20.12 -3.61
CA PHE A 71 18.93 -18.75 -4.06
C PHE A 71 19.32 -18.53 -5.52
N ARG A 72 20.38 -19.17 -6.02
CA ARG A 72 20.68 -19.20 -7.47
C ARG A 72 19.55 -19.86 -8.25
N ALA A 73 19.08 -21.03 -7.81
CA ALA A 73 17.96 -21.69 -8.49
C ALA A 73 16.68 -20.84 -8.48
N ILE A 74 16.39 -20.11 -7.39
CA ILE A 74 15.29 -19.14 -7.37
C ILE A 74 15.48 -18.11 -8.49
N ASN A 75 16.63 -17.45 -8.52
CA ASN A 75 16.93 -16.41 -9.50
C ASN A 75 16.83 -16.90 -10.95
N ASP A 76 17.33 -18.09 -11.23
CA ASP A 76 17.55 -18.53 -12.60
C ASP A 76 16.38 -19.33 -13.18
N SER A 77 15.58 -20.02 -12.34
CA SER A 77 14.69 -21.09 -12.81
C SER A 77 13.25 -21.08 -12.29
N THR A 78 12.87 -20.14 -11.41
CA THR A 78 11.51 -20.14 -10.82
C THR A 78 10.51 -19.21 -11.51
N GLY A 79 10.97 -18.38 -12.46
CA GLY A 79 10.12 -17.41 -13.14
C GLY A 79 9.69 -16.25 -12.23
N ILE A 80 10.51 -15.89 -11.23
CA ILE A 80 10.28 -14.67 -10.43
C ILE A 80 10.25 -13.43 -11.33
N PRO A 81 9.44 -12.41 -11.01
CA PRO A 81 9.32 -11.22 -11.84
C PRO A 81 10.63 -10.43 -11.98
N TYR A 82 11.47 -10.41 -10.94
CA TYR A 82 12.66 -9.58 -10.87
C TYR A 82 13.91 -10.40 -10.51
N GLN A 83 14.70 -10.71 -11.53
CA GLN A 83 15.97 -11.39 -11.38
C GLN A 83 17.09 -10.41 -11.01
N LEU A 84 18.10 -10.92 -10.30
CA LEU A 84 19.34 -10.20 -9.99
C LEU A 84 20.41 -10.58 -11.03
N PRO A 85 21.07 -9.60 -11.66
CA PRO A 85 22.17 -9.85 -12.60
C PRO A 85 23.51 -10.09 -11.88
N GLU A 86 23.58 -9.83 -10.58
CA GLU A 86 24.81 -9.90 -9.79
C GLU A 86 24.95 -11.21 -9.02
N PHE A 87 26.15 -11.45 -8.48
CA PHE A 87 26.42 -12.62 -7.67
C PHE A 87 25.62 -12.60 -6.36
N ILE A 88 24.89 -13.69 -6.09
CA ILE A 88 24.03 -13.82 -4.92
C ILE A 88 24.86 -14.12 -3.67
N SER A 89 25.23 -13.06 -2.94
CA SER A 89 25.95 -13.17 -1.66
C SER A 89 25.38 -12.31 -0.52
N LYS A 90 24.76 -11.18 -0.84
CA LYS A 90 24.37 -10.16 0.14
C LYS A 90 23.09 -10.56 0.88
N PRO A 91 22.93 -10.20 2.17
CA PRO A 91 21.71 -10.51 2.93
C PRO A 91 20.43 -10.00 2.28
N TRP A 92 20.45 -8.81 1.65
CA TRP A 92 19.29 -8.29 0.95
C TRP A 92 18.88 -9.13 -0.27
N HIS A 93 19.82 -9.82 -0.94
CA HIS A 93 19.49 -10.76 -2.02
C HIS A 93 18.64 -11.91 -1.49
N LYS A 94 18.94 -12.40 -0.27
CA LYS A 94 18.17 -13.45 0.41
C LYS A 94 16.71 -13.06 0.49
N VAL A 95 16.43 -11.89 1.05
CA VAL A 95 15.08 -11.36 1.26
C VAL A 95 14.39 -11.10 -0.07
N PHE A 96 15.08 -10.42 -0.98
CA PHE A 96 14.56 -10.01 -2.28
C PHE A 96 14.17 -11.19 -3.18
N LEU A 97 14.97 -12.25 -3.23
CA LEU A 97 14.65 -13.45 -3.99
C LEU A 97 13.58 -14.29 -3.29
N PHE A 98 13.68 -14.42 -1.96
CA PHE A 98 12.77 -15.25 -1.20
C PHE A 98 11.33 -14.74 -1.27
N VAL A 99 11.12 -13.43 -1.04
CA VAL A 99 9.78 -12.84 -1.08
C VAL A 99 9.11 -13.10 -2.43
N GLN A 100 9.84 -12.94 -3.54
CA GLN A 100 9.27 -13.13 -4.87
C GLN A 100 8.82 -14.57 -5.11
N VAL A 101 9.66 -15.57 -4.78
CA VAL A 101 9.29 -16.98 -4.99
C VAL A 101 8.16 -17.41 -4.06
N ASP A 102 8.07 -16.86 -2.85
CA ASP A 102 6.97 -17.14 -1.94
C ASP A 102 5.64 -16.58 -2.47
N LEU A 103 5.66 -15.37 -3.05
CA LEU A 103 4.47 -14.75 -3.66
C LEU A 103 3.99 -15.45 -4.95
N LEU A 104 4.86 -16.21 -5.63
CA LEU A 104 4.47 -17.05 -6.77
C LEU A 104 3.65 -18.29 -6.37
N LYS A 105 3.81 -18.77 -5.13
CA LYS A 105 3.18 -19.99 -4.61
C LYS A 105 3.44 -21.25 -5.43
N THR A 106 4.49 -21.28 -6.23
CA THR A 106 4.90 -22.44 -7.06
C THR A 106 5.70 -23.49 -6.29
N GLY A 107 6.04 -23.22 -5.02
CA GLY A 107 6.87 -24.09 -4.19
C GLY A 107 8.36 -23.72 -4.26
N TRP A 108 9.17 -24.39 -3.44
CA TRP A 108 10.60 -24.10 -3.34
C TRP A 108 11.41 -25.06 -4.21
N PRO A 109 12.45 -24.57 -4.92
CA PRO A 109 13.43 -25.44 -5.57
C PRO A 109 13.96 -26.52 -4.64
N ASN A 110 14.16 -27.73 -5.17
CA ASN A 110 14.74 -28.84 -4.42
C ASN A 110 16.28 -28.75 -4.37
N LYS A 111 16.78 -27.68 -3.76
CA LYS A 111 18.21 -27.34 -3.64
C LYS A 111 18.63 -27.04 -2.19
N LEU A 112 17.79 -27.44 -1.22
CA LEU A 112 18.05 -27.34 0.21
C LEU A 112 17.93 -28.71 0.85
N SER A 113 18.80 -29.00 1.82
CA SER A 113 18.61 -30.14 2.73
C SER A 113 17.38 -29.93 3.62
N GLY A 114 16.81 -31.02 4.15
CA GLY A 114 15.70 -30.94 5.10
C GLY A 114 15.97 -30.03 6.30
N PRO A 115 17.13 -30.17 6.99
CA PRO A 115 17.52 -29.26 8.08
C PRO A 115 17.65 -27.80 7.65
N ALA A 116 18.33 -27.52 6.52
CA ALA A 116 18.51 -26.16 6.01
C ALA A 116 17.16 -25.50 5.69
N ARG A 117 16.24 -26.25 5.07
CA ARG A 117 14.87 -25.79 4.79
C ARG A 117 14.10 -25.43 6.06
N LYS A 118 14.17 -26.25 7.12
CA LYS A 118 13.54 -25.97 8.42
C LYS A 118 14.14 -24.73 9.08
N ASN A 119 15.45 -24.57 9.03
CA ASN A 119 16.15 -23.42 9.60
C ASN A 119 15.78 -22.12 8.88
N LEU A 120 15.79 -22.12 7.54
CA LEU A 120 15.33 -20.98 6.75
C LEU A 120 13.89 -20.62 7.10
N GLY A 121 13.00 -21.62 7.22
CA GLY A 121 11.61 -21.44 7.64
C GLY A 121 11.44 -20.70 8.97
N LYS A 122 12.33 -20.94 9.95
CA LYS A 122 12.32 -20.23 11.25
C LYS A 122 12.69 -18.75 11.11
N GLU A 123 13.54 -18.40 10.15
CA GLU A 123 13.97 -17.02 9.89
C GLU A 123 12.86 -16.18 9.23
N LEU A 124 12.01 -16.80 8.41
CA LEU A 124 11.02 -16.10 7.58
C LEU A 124 10.06 -15.22 8.38
N ASN A 125 9.56 -15.71 9.50
CA ASN A 125 8.61 -14.93 10.32
C ASN A 125 9.22 -13.61 10.80
N ARG A 126 10.52 -13.61 11.15
CA ARG A 126 11.22 -12.39 11.55
C ARG A 126 11.50 -11.50 10.34
N MET A 127 11.90 -12.09 9.23
CA MET A 127 12.16 -11.39 7.97
C MET A 127 10.93 -10.64 7.45
N TYR A 128 9.76 -11.29 7.43
CA TYR A 128 8.51 -10.67 6.98
C TYR A 128 7.98 -9.59 7.92
N LYS A 129 8.21 -9.71 9.23
CA LYS A 129 7.89 -8.64 10.19
C LYS A 129 8.72 -7.38 9.91
N LEU A 130 10.02 -7.54 9.69
CA LEU A 130 10.90 -6.43 9.33
C LEU A 130 10.53 -5.84 7.96
N LEU A 131 10.17 -6.68 6.98
CA LEU A 131 9.74 -6.19 5.67
C LEU A 131 8.43 -5.39 5.74
N ASP A 132 7.44 -5.82 6.53
CA ASP A 132 6.20 -5.05 6.78
C ASP A 132 6.53 -3.67 7.40
N GLN A 133 7.39 -3.64 8.42
CA GLN A 133 7.82 -2.42 9.10
C GLN A 133 8.52 -1.45 8.14
N VAL A 134 9.47 -1.94 7.34
CA VAL A 134 10.21 -1.12 6.35
C VAL A 134 9.29 -0.61 5.23
N LEU A 135 8.38 -1.44 4.71
CA LEU A 135 7.43 -1.03 3.67
C LEU A 135 6.46 0.03 4.16
N ARG A 136 5.96 -0.07 5.41
CA ARG A 136 5.11 0.96 6.01
C ARG A 136 5.88 2.27 6.23
N CYS A 137 7.12 2.18 6.70
CA CYS A 137 8.01 3.35 6.82
C CYS A 137 8.20 4.04 5.47
N LEU A 138 8.47 3.27 4.40
CA LEU A 138 8.63 3.79 3.05
C LEU A 138 7.34 4.45 2.51
N ALA A 139 6.17 3.86 2.79
CA ALA A 139 4.88 4.46 2.41
C ALA A 139 4.65 5.81 3.11
N ASP A 140 4.97 5.93 4.41
CA ASP A 140 4.85 7.19 5.15
C ASP A 140 5.85 8.25 4.63
N ILE A 141 7.09 7.87 4.30
CA ILE A 141 8.09 8.77 3.67
C ILE A 141 7.58 9.30 2.33
N LEU A 142 7.01 8.43 1.47
CA LEU A 142 6.47 8.83 0.18
C LEU A 142 5.23 9.73 0.35
N GLY A 143 4.41 9.46 1.37
CA GLY A 143 3.29 10.31 1.76
C GLY A 143 3.72 11.71 2.18
N GLU A 144 4.74 11.81 3.04
CA GLU A 144 5.32 13.09 3.48
C GLU A 144 5.87 13.90 2.29
N ARG A 145 6.48 13.20 1.31
CA ARG A 145 7.00 13.79 0.08
C ARG A 145 5.94 14.15 -0.97
N LEU A 146 4.67 13.90 -0.67
CA LEU A 146 3.55 14.08 -1.59
C LEU A 146 3.71 13.30 -2.90
N ASP A 147 4.30 12.10 -2.85
CA ASP A 147 4.41 11.17 -3.98
C ASP A 147 3.25 10.16 -3.94
N GLY A 148 2.13 10.51 -4.56
CA GLY A 148 0.90 9.72 -4.55
C GLY A 148 1.04 8.42 -5.33
N LYS A 149 1.77 8.45 -6.45
CA LYS A 149 2.10 7.24 -7.19
C LYS A 149 2.96 6.30 -6.35
N GLY A 150 3.99 6.84 -5.71
CA GLY A 150 4.87 6.10 -4.81
C GLY A 150 4.11 5.48 -3.64
N VAL A 151 3.22 6.23 -2.99
CA VAL A 151 2.36 5.69 -1.91
C VAL A 151 1.51 4.52 -2.43
N GLN A 152 0.87 4.64 -3.59
CA GLN A 152 0.07 3.53 -4.15
C GLN A 152 0.91 2.28 -4.41
N VAL A 153 2.09 2.44 -5.03
CA VAL A 153 2.98 1.30 -5.34
C VAL A 153 3.55 0.68 -4.05
N ALA A 154 3.91 1.50 -3.06
CA ALA A 154 4.37 1.01 -1.75
C ALA A 154 3.29 0.19 -1.04
N LEU A 155 2.04 0.67 -1.05
CA LEU A 155 0.90 -0.04 -0.47
C LEU A 155 0.55 -1.31 -1.27
N GLU A 156 0.75 -1.32 -2.59
CA GLU A 156 0.58 -2.52 -3.42
C GLU A 156 1.59 -3.62 -3.08
N VAL A 157 2.86 -3.26 -2.91
CA VAL A 157 3.92 -4.20 -2.46
C VAL A 157 3.62 -4.71 -1.06
N LEU A 158 3.29 -3.81 -0.12
CA LEU A 158 2.90 -4.18 1.24
C LEU A 158 1.73 -5.16 1.24
N ARG A 159 0.67 -4.86 0.48
CA ARG A 159 -0.49 -5.72 0.35
C ARG A 159 -0.14 -7.09 -0.22
N SER A 160 0.70 -7.13 -1.25
CA SER A 160 1.14 -8.39 -1.86
C SER A 160 1.92 -9.25 -0.85
N VAL A 161 2.88 -8.65 -0.15
CA VAL A 161 3.67 -9.30 0.91
C VAL A 161 2.77 -9.85 2.02
N LYS A 162 1.78 -9.08 2.45
CA LYS A 162 0.87 -9.44 3.56
C LYS A 162 -0.16 -10.48 3.17
N ALA A 163 -0.66 -10.43 1.95
CA ALA A 163 -1.55 -11.44 1.39
C ALA A 163 -0.81 -12.75 1.10
N GLY A 164 0.51 -12.66 0.86
CA GLY A 164 1.35 -13.76 0.42
C GLY A 164 1.18 -14.07 -1.07
N VAL A 165 0.62 -13.16 -1.88
CA VAL A 165 0.48 -13.33 -3.34
C VAL A 165 0.62 -11.98 -4.04
N TRP A 166 1.01 -11.96 -5.31
CA TRP A 166 1.09 -10.72 -6.08
C TRP A 166 -0.29 -10.11 -6.37
N GLU A 167 -0.41 -8.78 -6.22
CA GLU A 167 -1.59 -8.03 -6.71
C GLU A 167 -1.82 -8.31 -8.20
N GLY A 168 -3.09 -8.43 -8.59
CA GLY A 168 -3.46 -8.68 -9.99
C GLY A 168 -3.26 -10.12 -10.48
N SER A 169 -2.66 -11.01 -9.69
CA SER A 169 -2.49 -12.42 -10.07
C SER A 169 -3.72 -13.28 -9.75
N ASP A 170 -3.93 -14.34 -10.52
CA ASP A 170 -4.95 -15.38 -10.24
C ASP A 170 -4.68 -16.14 -8.93
N ASN A 171 -3.46 -16.03 -8.40
CA ASN A 171 -3.10 -16.56 -7.08
C ASN A 171 -3.88 -15.90 -5.95
N GLN A 172 -4.62 -14.81 -6.18
CA GLN A 172 -5.51 -14.25 -5.17
C GLN A 172 -6.46 -15.29 -4.56
N LEU A 173 -6.88 -16.32 -5.31
CA LEU A 173 -7.73 -17.41 -4.80
C LEU A 173 -7.03 -18.30 -3.77
N LEU A 174 -5.69 -18.37 -3.79
CA LEU A 174 -4.89 -19.11 -2.81
C LEU A 174 -4.87 -18.43 -1.43
N GLN A 175 -5.41 -17.22 -1.31
CA GLN A 175 -5.63 -16.59 0.00
C GLN A 175 -6.74 -17.28 0.80
N ILE A 176 -7.60 -18.08 0.14
CA ILE A 176 -8.72 -18.79 0.77
C ILE A 176 -8.20 -20.10 1.36
N GLU A 177 -8.38 -20.25 2.67
CA GLU A 177 -8.01 -21.48 3.36
C GLU A 177 -8.74 -22.70 2.79
N GLY A 178 -7.99 -23.71 2.37
CA GLY A 178 -8.52 -24.93 1.75
C GLY A 178 -8.50 -24.91 0.21
N ILE A 179 -8.21 -23.78 -0.43
CA ILE A 179 -7.96 -23.73 -1.88
C ILE A 179 -6.46 -23.92 -2.13
N GLY A 180 -6.09 -25.08 -2.68
CA GLY A 180 -4.74 -25.36 -3.19
C GLY A 180 -4.60 -25.07 -4.70
N GLN A 181 -3.38 -25.23 -5.23
CA GLN A 181 -3.07 -24.94 -6.64
C GLN A 181 -4.01 -25.64 -7.63
N ALA A 182 -4.25 -26.94 -7.47
CA ALA A 182 -5.13 -27.69 -8.37
C ALA A 182 -6.58 -27.17 -8.37
N MET A 183 -7.08 -26.71 -7.22
CA MET A 183 -8.42 -26.11 -7.12
C MET A 183 -8.46 -24.72 -7.76
N LYS A 184 -7.45 -23.89 -7.49
CA LYS A 184 -7.28 -22.59 -8.15
C LYS A 184 -7.30 -22.75 -9.67
N ASP A 185 -6.54 -23.69 -10.22
CA ASP A 185 -6.49 -23.90 -11.67
C ASP A 185 -7.84 -24.37 -12.24
N LYS A 186 -8.62 -25.18 -11.51
CA LYS A 186 -9.99 -25.54 -11.91
C LYS A 186 -10.91 -24.32 -11.95
N LEU A 187 -10.85 -23.45 -10.93
CA LEU A 187 -11.62 -22.20 -10.88
C LEU A 187 -11.25 -21.26 -12.02
N VAL A 188 -9.95 -21.07 -12.28
CA VAL A 188 -9.46 -20.21 -13.37
C VAL A 188 -9.92 -20.73 -14.74
N ARG A 189 -9.89 -22.05 -14.97
CA ARG A 189 -10.45 -22.67 -16.20
C ARG A 189 -11.96 -22.47 -16.33
N ALA A 190 -12.68 -22.35 -15.21
CA ALA A 190 -14.10 -21.98 -15.19
C ALA A 190 -14.33 -20.46 -15.23
N ASN A 191 -13.32 -19.66 -15.60
CA ASN A 191 -13.36 -18.18 -15.64
C ASN A 191 -13.62 -17.50 -14.28
N ILE A 192 -13.38 -18.20 -13.16
CA ILE A 192 -13.39 -17.63 -11.82
C ILE A 192 -11.93 -17.33 -11.45
N ARG A 193 -11.51 -16.08 -11.61
CA ARG A 193 -10.11 -15.65 -11.42
C ARG A 193 -9.92 -14.78 -10.16
N SER A 194 -11.00 -14.43 -9.48
CA SER A 194 -10.95 -13.58 -8.29
C SER A 194 -11.82 -14.08 -7.14
N ILE A 195 -11.46 -13.66 -5.91
CA ILE A 195 -12.27 -13.97 -4.73
C ILE A 195 -13.64 -13.30 -4.85
N ARG A 196 -13.70 -12.08 -5.41
CA ARG A 196 -14.96 -11.40 -5.72
C ARG A 196 -15.85 -12.22 -6.64
N GLN A 197 -15.31 -12.74 -7.76
CA GLN A 197 -16.08 -13.61 -8.65
C GLN A 197 -16.53 -14.89 -7.94
N LEU A 198 -15.65 -15.54 -7.18
CA LEU A 198 -16.00 -16.75 -6.44
C LEU A 198 -17.10 -16.50 -5.39
N SER A 199 -17.12 -15.33 -4.75
CA SER A 199 -18.15 -14.96 -3.78
C SER A 199 -19.55 -14.81 -4.37
N ALA A 200 -19.65 -14.68 -5.69
CA ALA A 200 -20.92 -14.63 -6.41
C ALA A 200 -21.36 -16.01 -6.96
N VAL A 201 -20.60 -17.08 -6.70
CA VAL A 201 -20.92 -18.42 -7.19
C VAL A 201 -21.68 -19.21 -6.13
N GLU A 202 -22.81 -19.79 -6.53
CA GLU A 202 -23.60 -20.68 -5.68
C GLU A 202 -22.80 -21.91 -5.21
N PHE A 203 -23.02 -22.35 -3.97
CA PHE A 203 -22.22 -23.40 -3.33
C PHE A 203 -22.17 -24.72 -4.11
N TYR A 204 -23.30 -25.15 -4.69
CA TYR A 204 -23.38 -26.39 -5.48
C TYR A 204 -22.60 -26.29 -6.81
N ASN A 205 -22.47 -25.07 -7.38
CA ASN A 205 -21.63 -24.84 -8.55
C ASN A 205 -20.14 -24.91 -8.19
N ILE A 206 -19.75 -24.41 -7.01
CA ILE A 206 -18.38 -24.56 -6.50
C ILE A 206 -18.02 -26.04 -6.37
N GLU A 207 -18.91 -26.86 -5.79
CA GLU A 207 -18.75 -28.31 -5.64
C GLU A 207 -18.60 -29.01 -6.99
N ARG A 208 -19.48 -28.68 -7.95
CA ARG A 208 -19.42 -29.22 -9.31
C ARG A 208 -18.10 -28.88 -10.01
N ILE A 209 -17.68 -27.61 -9.99
CA ILE A 209 -16.44 -27.14 -10.63
C ILE A 209 -15.21 -27.80 -10.00
N LEU A 210 -15.18 -27.89 -8.67
CA LEU A 210 -14.03 -28.42 -7.93
C LEU A 210 -14.02 -29.94 -7.81
N SER A 211 -15.11 -30.60 -8.21
CA SER A 211 -15.34 -32.04 -8.04
C SER A 211 -15.24 -32.43 -6.57
N ARG A 212 -16.00 -31.74 -5.72
CA ARG A 212 -16.06 -31.96 -4.27
C ARG A 212 -17.49 -32.24 -3.84
N ASN A 213 -17.62 -33.00 -2.76
CA ASN A 213 -18.93 -33.34 -2.19
C ASN A 213 -19.37 -32.26 -1.19
N PRO A 214 -20.68 -32.13 -0.94
CA PRO A 214 -21.19 -31.37 0.20
C PRO A 214 -20.52 -31.79 1.52
N PRO A 215 -20.26 -30.86 2.45
CA PRO A 215 -20.64 -29.43 2.46
C PRO A 215 -19.50 -28.50 1.97
N PHE A 216 -18.64 -28.94 1.04
CA PHE A 216 -17.44 -28.20 0.66
C PHE A 216 -17.76 -26.81 0.10
N GLY A 217 -18.74 -26.71 -0.80
CA GLY A 217 -19.14 -25.45 -1.43
C GLY A 217 -19.64 -24.46 -0.39
N GLN A 218 -20.47 -24.92 0.55
CA GLN A 218 -21.01 -24.09 1.62
C GLN A 218 -19.90 -23.58 2.55
N THR A 219 -18.90 -24.42 2.82
CA THR A 219 -17.70 -24.03 3.57
C THR A 219 -16.92 -22.91 2.86
N ILE A 220 -16.77 -23.01 1.53
CA ILE A 220 -16.12 -21.97 0.74
C ILE A 220 -16.93 -20.68 0.75
N VAL A 221 -18.25 -20.72 0.51
CA VAL A 221 -19.14 -19.55 0.56
C VAL A 221 -19.02 -18.83 1.90
N HIS A 222 -19.04 -19.57 3.02
CA HIS A 222 -18.85 -19.00 4.35
C HIS A 222 -17.47 -18.37 4.55
N LYS A 223 -16.41 -18.96 4.00
CA LYS A 223 -15.06 -18.38 4.07
C LYS A 223 -14.95 -17.09 3.27
N VAL A 224 -15.54 -17.05 2.07
CA VAL A 224 -15.46 -15.88 1.18
C VAL A 224 -16.44 -14.75 1.55
N SER A 225 -17.48 -15.01 2.35
CA SER A 225 -18.43 -13.97 2.77
C SER A 225 -17.79 -12.84 3.58
N GLY A 226 -16.65 -13.13 4.23
CA GLY A 226 -15.85 -12.14 4.96
C GLY A 226 -14.89 -11.32 4.09
N PHE A 227 -14.73 -11.67 2.80
CA PHE A 227 -13.86 -10.94 1.86
C PHE A 227 -14.42 -9.55 1.56
N PRO A 228 -13.64 -8.45 1.66
CA PRO A 228 -14.18 -7.11 1.46
C PRO A 228 -14.58 -6.82 0.01
N ILE A 229 -15.88 -6.62 -0.22
CA ILE A 229 -16.45 -6.18 -1.49
C ILE A 229 -16.58 -4.66 -1.43
N LEU A 230 -15.46 -3.95 -1.61
CA LEU A 230 -15.42 -2.50 -1.46
C LEU A 230 -16.30 -1.77 -2.48
N THR A 231 -16.77 -0.57 -2.11
CA THR A 231 -17.47 0.38 -2.97
C THR A 231 -16.84 1.76 -2.81
N LEU A 232 -16.68 2.47 -3.92
CA LEU A 232 -16.15 3.83 -3.97
C LEU A 232 -17.03 4.64 -4.92
N ASP A 233 -17.64 5.70 -4.40
CA ASP A 233 -18.17 6.79 -5.21
C ASP A 233 -17.33 8.05 -5.03
N PHE A 234 -17.09 8.78 -6.11
CA PHE A 234 -16.24 9.96 -6.09
C PHE A 234 -16.69 10.97 -7.12
N GLU A 235 -16.88 12.21 -6.69
CA GLU A 235 -17.32 13.32 -7.53
C GLU A 235 -16.57 14.62 -7.18
N ILE A 236 -16.36 15.45 -8.20
CA ILE A 236 -15.91 16.84 -8.04
C ILE A 236 -17.16 17.70 -7.98
N ILE A 237 -17.37 18.38 -6.85
CA ILE A 237 -18.53 19.26 -6.64
C ILE A 237 -18.30 20.60 -7.35
N GLY A 238 -17.10 21.16 -7.26
CA GLY A 238 -16.74 22.39 -7.94
C GLY A 238 -15.69 23.23 -7.22
N PRO A 239 -15.29 24.36 -7.82
CA PRO A 239 -14.31 25.26 -7.22
C PRO A 239 -14.88 26.00 -6.01
N TYR A 240 -14.05 26.14 -4.97
CA TYR A 240 -14.30 26.93 -3.79
C TYR A 240 -13.15 27.93 -3.61
N ILE A 241 -13.50 29.21 -3.49
CA ILE A 241 -12.58 30.29 -3.18
C ILE A 241 -12.78 30.63 -1.71
N PRO A 242 -11.81 30.37 -0.83
CA PRO A 242 -11.92 30.75 0.58
C PRO A 242 -12.08 32.28 0.69
N SER A 243 -13.23 32.75 1.17
CA SER A 243 -13.44 34.17 1.46
C SER A 243 -12.49 34.62 2.58
N SER A 244 -11.83 35.76 2.40
CA SER A 244 -10.88 36.33 3.37
C SER A 244 -11.49 36.69 4.74
N ALA A 245 -12.82 36.57 4.90
CA ALA A 245 -13.53 36.90 6.12
C ALA A 245 -13.33 35.89 7.28
N ALA A 246 -12.93 34.64 7.00
CA ALA A 246 -12.80 33.61 8.04
C ALA A 246 -11.49 33.67 8.87
N ILE A 247 -10.56 34.57 8.52
CA ILE A 247 -9.27 34.73 9.24
C ILE A 247 -9.30 35.96 10.18
N ALA A 248 -10.32 36.82 10.11
CA ALA A 248 -10.42 38.06 10.88
C ALA A 248 -11.30 37.93 12.13
N GLY A 249 -11.24 36.79 12.82
CA GLY A 249 -12.15 36.45 13.94
C GLY A 249 -11.55 36.52 15.35
N SER A 250 -10.36 37.11 15.54
CA SER A 250 -9.83 37.38 16.89
C SER A 250 -9.73 38.89 17.11
N PRO A 251 -10.53 39.49 18.01
CA PRO A 251 -10.39 40.89 18.38
C PRO A 251 -9.16 41.04 19.27
N THR A 252 -8.08 41.61 18.75
CA THR A 252 -7.03 42.19 19.60
C THR A 252 -7.41 43.64 19.93
N PRO A 253 -7.18 44.10 21.17
CA PRO A 253 -7.45 45.48 21.55
C PRO A 253 -6.60 46.46 20.73
N ARG A 254 -7.21 47.63 20.52
CA ARG A 254 -6.65 48.82 19.88
C ARG A 254 -5.34 49.22 20.55
N ASP A 255 -4.34 49.54 19.74
CA ASP A 255 -3.43 50.65 20.01
C ASP A 255 -3.10 51.33 18.67
N ASP A 256 -3.16 52.66 18.71
CA ASP A 256 -2.82 53.57 17.64
C ASP A 256 -1.37 53.35 17.19
N ASP A 257 -1.15 53.13 15.90
CA ASP A 257 -0.11 53.88 15.20
C ASP A 257 -0.19 53.73 13.69
N ASN A 258 0.07 54.87 13.07
CA ASN A 258 -0.14 55.19 11.68
C ASN A 258 1.05 54.67 10.85
N GLN A 259 0.86 53.59 10.08
CA GLN A 259 1.76 53.27 8.96
C GLN A 259 1.07 52.40 7.91
N SER A 260 1.01 52.93 6.69
CA SER A 260 0.49 52.32 5.47
C SER A 260 1.25 51.05 5.11
N VAL A 261 0.77 49.90 5.58
CA VAL A 261 1.23 48.59 5.13
C VAL A 261 0.40 48.18 3.92
N MET A 262 1.02 48.18 2.73
CA MET A 262 0.50 47.49 1.56
C MET A 262 0.31 46.00 1.90
N LYS A 263 -0.92 45.62 2.24
CA LYS A 263 -1.31 44.22 2.41
C LYS A 263 -1.22 43.54 1.04
N VAL A 264 -0.10 42.85 0.78
CA VAL A 264 -0.04 41.84 -0.29
C VAL A 264 -1.01 40.74 0.10
N GLN A 265 -2.24 40.87 -0.38
CA GLN A 265 -3.31 39.91 -0.20
C GLN A 265 -2.91 38.66 -0.96
N LYS A 266 -2.29 37.70 -0.25
CA LYS A 266 -1.89 36.40 -0.78
C LYS A 266 -3.17 35.76 -1.34
N ARG A 267 -3.35 35.81 -2.67
CA ARG A 267 -4.52 35.23 -3.35
C ARG A 267 -4.65 33.78 -2.86
N SER A 268 -5.75 33.48 -2.20
CA SER A 268 -6.05 32.12 -1.76
C SER A 268 -6.19 31.27 -3.02
N GLU A 269 -5.34 30.25 -3.17
CA GLU A 269 -5.44 29.33 -4.31
C GLU A 269 -6.82 28.64 -4.25
N PRO A 270 -7.58 28.60 -5.36
CA PRO A 270 -8.88 27.95 -5.37
C PRO A 270 -8.71 26.46 -5.06
N LEU A 271 -9.56 25.93 -4.18
CA LEU A 271 -9.66 24.50 -3.90
C LEU A 271 -10.82 23.94 -4.71
N TYR A 272 -10.69 22.71 -5.21
CA TYR A 272 -11.86 21.98 -5.70
C TYR A 272 -12.44 21.16 -4.57
N ILE A 273 -13.71 21.36 -4.26
CA ILE A 273 -14.41 20.50 -3.31
C ILE A 273 -14.75 19.20 -4.02
N ALA A 274 -14.35 18.09 -3.41
CA ALA A 274 -14.68 16.75 -3.85
C ALA A 274 -15.39 16.01 -2.73
N ARG A 275 -16.22 15.05 -3.14
CA ARG A 275 -16.93 14.15 -2.23
C ARG A 275 -16.57 12.72 -2.58
N ALA A 276 -16.20 11.95 -1.57
CA ALA A 276 -15.94 10.52 -1.68
C ALA A 276 -16.87 9.75 -0.72
N VAL A 277 -17.60 8.78 -1.23
CA VAL A 277 -18.43 7.87 -0.43
C VAL A 277 -17.80 6.48 -0.46
N LEU A 278 -17.22 6.09 0.68
CA LEU A 278 -16.52 4.82 0.85
C LEU A 278 -17.42 3.81 1.55
N GLY A 279 -17.41 2.55 1.11
CA GLY A 279 -18.23 1.51 1.72
C GLY A 279 -17.81 0.10 1.34
N PHE A 280 -18.66 -0.86 1.67
CA PHE A 280 -18.59 -2.23 1.21
C PHE A 280 -20.00 -2.76 0.95
N ALA A 281 -20.13 -3.72 0.03
CA ALA A 281 -21.39 -4.36 -0.34
C ALA A 281 -21.64 -5.68 0.42
N ASN A 282 -20.74 -6.08 1.33
CA ASN A 282 -20.94 -7.25 2.18
C ASN A 282 -22.21 -7.11 3.05
N ALA A 283 -22.92 -8.22 3.26
CA ALA A 283 -24.08 -8.26 4.15
C ALA A 283 -23.73 -8.02 5.64
N LYS A 284 -22.47 -8.28 6.02
CA LYS A 284 -21.93 -8.03 7.36
C LYS A 284 -20.61 -7.29 7.24
N LEU A 285 -20.13 -6.72 8.34
CA LEU A 285 -18.80 -6.11 8.42
C LEU A 285 -17.74 -7.07 7.86
N PRO A 286 -16.92 -6.66 6.87
CA PRO A 286 -15.88 -7.50 6.32
C PRO A 286 -14.93 -7.99 7.40
N HIS A 287 -14.68 -9.28 7.39
CA HIS A 287 -13.84 -9.96 8.38
C HIS A 287 -13.05 -11.05 7.68
N TRP A 288 -11.74 -10.82 7.48
CA TRP A 288 -10.89 -11.68 6.67
C TRP A 288 -9.72 -12.19 7.50
N LYS A 289 -9.47 -13.51 7.47
CA LYS A 289 -8.42 -14.17 8.26
C LYS A 289 -8.41 -13.72 9.74
N ALA A 290 -9.57 -13.79 10.37
CA ALA A 290 -9.81 -13.41 11.76
C ALA A 290 -9.57 -11.92 12.10
N ARG A 291 -9.55 -11.01 11.11
CA ARG A 291 -9.28 -9.58 11.31
C ARG A 291 -10.28 -8.69 10.58
N THR A 292 -10.56 -7.53 11.18
CA THR A 292 -11.20 -6.44 10.45
C THR A 292 -10.15 -5.71 9.62
N PRO A 293 -10.34 -5.54 8.30
CA PRO A 293 -9.33 -4.95 7.44
C PRO A 293 -9.16 -3.45 7.68
N TRP A 294 -7.93 -2.98 7.46
CA TRP A 294 -7.59 -1.58 7.29
C TRP A 294 -7.58 -1.22 5.81
N LEU A 295 -8.00 0.00 5.49
CA LEU A 295 -8.18 0.47 4.14
C LEU A 295 -7.54 1.83 3.96
N THR A 296 -7.14 2.10 2.73
CA THR A 296 -6.56 3.37 2.30
C THR A 296 -7.27 3.88 1.06
N LEU A 297 -7.58 5.18 1.06
CA LEU A 297 -7.94 5.95 -0.12
C LEU A 297 -6.74 6.83 -0.47
N VAL A 298 -6.26 6.74 -1.71
CA VAL A 298 -5.19 7.57 -2.25
C VAL A 298 -5.73 8.29 -3.47
N ILE A 299 -5.63 9.62 -3.48
CA ILE A 299 -5.93 10.44 -4.65
C ILE A 299 -4.60 10.94 -5.21
N GLU A 300 -4.27 10.45 -6.39
CA GLU A 300 -3.12 10.85 -7.17
C GLU A 300 -3.56 11.86 -8.22
N GLY A 301 -2.85 12.98 -8.34
CA GLY A 301 -3.04 13.96 -9.40
C GLY A 301 -1.98 13.84 -10.48
N SER A 302 -1.83 14.89 -11.29
CA SER A 302 -0.86 14.88 -12.39
C SER A 302 0.57 14.66 -11.89
N ASN A 303 1.37 13.96 -12.72
CA ASN A 303 2.78 13.61 -12.46
C ASN A 303 2.99 12.74 -11.20
N GLY A 304 1.95 12.06 -10.73
CA GLY A 304 2.00 11.16 -9.58
C GLY A 304 1.98 11.87 -8.22
N ARG A 305 1.58 13.14 -8.17
CA ARG A 305 1.50 13.91 -6.93
C ARG A 305 0.38 13.39 -6.02
N LEU A 306 0.65 13.28 -4.72
CA LEU A 306 -0.38 12.99 -3.71
C LEU A 306 -1.27 14.22 -3.52
N VAL A 307 -2.54 14.07 -3.85
CA VAL A 307 -3.56 15.11 -3.69
C VAL A 307 -4.29 14.94 -2.36
N TRP A 308 -4.63 13.70 -2.01
CA TRP A 308 -5.29 13.38 -0.76
C TRP A 308 -5.01 11.96 -0.31
N PHE A 309 -5.03 11.73 1.00
CA PHE A 309 -4.88 10.42 1.62
C PHE A 309 -5.87 10.25 2.76
N TRP A 310 -6.47 9.07 2.86
CA TRP A 310 -7.24 8.65 4.03
C TRP A 310 -6.92 7.21 4.38
N ARG A 311 -6.88 6.91 5.68
CA ARG A 311 -6.68 5.58 6.23
C ARG A 311 -7.69 5.29 7.33
N GLY A 312 -8.24 4.08 7.35
CA GLY A 312 -9.18 3.68 8.39
C GLY A 312 -9.56 2.21 8.39
N SER A 313 -10.02 1.73 9.54
CA SER A 313 -10.62 0.40 9.68
C SER A 313 -11.97 0.30 8.94
N ALA A 314 -12.32 -0.88 8.44
CA ALA A 314 -13.63 -1.16 7.85
C ALA A 314 -14.80 -0.82 8.78
N LYS A 315 -14.59 -0.82 10.11
CA LYS A 315 -15.60 -0.36 11.09
C LYS A 315 -16.07 1.06 10.83
N ARG A 316 -15.21 1.92 10.28
CA ARG A 316 -15.54 3.33 9.96
C ARG A 316 -16.39 3.46 8.69
N LEU A 317 -16.64 2.35 7.98
CA LEU A 317 -17.39 2.30 6.73
C LEU A 317 -18.80 1.70 6.91
N VAL A 318 -19.15 1.31 8.14
CA VAL A 318 -20.54 0.95 8.47
C VAL A 318 -21.42 2.16 8.14
N ASP A 319 -22.54 1.92 7.45
CA ASP A 319 -23.45 2.93 6.91
C ASP A 319 -22.86 3.89 5.86
N LYS A 320 -21.72 3.50 5.26
CA LYS A 320 -20.92 4.28 4.30
C LYS A 320 -20.25 5.50 4.97
N LYS A 321 -18.98 5.72 4.64
CA LYS A 321 -18.22 6.90 5.06
C LYS A 321 -18.24 7.94 3.97
N GLU A 322 -18.88 9.07 4.26
CA GLU A 322 -18.76 10.26 3.45
C GLU A 322 -17.55 11.10 3.87
N LEU A 323 -16.77 11.54 2.89
CA LEU A 323 -15.64 12.45 3.03
C LEU A 323 -15.83 13.64 2.09
N ILE A 324 -15.84 14.85 2.65
CA ILE A 324 -15.81 16.09 1.89
C ILE A 324 -14.41 16.68 2.05
N MET A 325 -13.75 17.00 0.94
CA MET A 325 -12.34 17.40 0.94
C MET A 325 -12.08 18.51 -0.06
N GLY A 326 -11.25 19.47 0.34
CA GLY A 326 -10.73 20.52 -0.54
C GLY A 326 -9.42 20.06 -1.18
N LEU A 327 -9.44 19.91 -2.50
CA LEU A 327 -8.32 19.41 -3.30
C LEU A 327 -7.58 20.57 -3.95
N ARG A 328 -6.25 20.60 -3.78
CA ARG A 328 -5.36 21.49 -4.54
C ARG A 328 -5.07 20.87 -5.89
N VAL A 329 -5.95 21.15 -6.85
CA VAL A 329 -5.92 20.60 -8.23
C VAL A 329 -6.29 21.68 -9.23
N LYS A 330 -5.94 21.47 -10.50
CA LYS A 330 -6.25 22.39 -11.60
C LYS A 330 -7.50 21.93 -12.35
N SER A 331 -8.22 22.87 -12.96
CA SER A 331 -9.30 22.52 -13.90
C SER A 331 -8.76 21.63 -15.02
N GLY A 332 -9.47 20.56 -15.35
CA GLY A 332 -9.09 19.60 -16.37
C GLY A 332 -7.96 18.64 -15.98
N GLU A 333 -7.41 18.74 -14.76
CA GLU A 333 -6.43 17.79 -14.22
C GLU A 333 -7.04 16.38 -14.15
N GLN A 334 -6.28 15.36 -14.56
CA GLN A 334 -6.68 13.97 -14.35
C GLN A 334 -6.26 13.50 -12.96
N LEU A 335 -7.18 12.86 -12.26
CA LEU A 335 -6.99 12.27 -10.95
C LEU A 335 -7.21 10.77 -11.02
N THR A 336 -6.31 10.01 -10.40
CA THR A 336 -6.51 8.59 -10.12
C THR A 336 -6.92 8.43 -8.66
N VAL A 337 -8.12 7.91 -8.42
CA VAL A 337 -8.67 7.66 -7.08
C VAL A 337 -8.61 6.16 -6.81
N ALA A 338 -7.72 5.76 -5.90
CA ALA A 338 -7.47 4.36 -5.55
C ALA A 338 -7.99 4.05 -4.13
N PHE A 339 -8.84 3.04 -3.99
CA PHE A 339 -9.37 2.57 -2.71
C PHE A 339 -9.18 1.07 -2.55
N SER A 340 -8.61 0.63 -1.42
CA SER A 340 -8.23 -0.77 -1.24
C SER A 340 -7.98 -1.14 0.21
N CYS A 341 -7.98 -2.43 0.53
CA CYS A 341 -7.43 -2.91 1.81
C CYS A 341 -5.90 -2.87 1.80
N GLU A 342 -5.27 -2.75 2.98
CA GLU A 342 -3.80 -2.77 3.10
C GLU A 342 -3.20 -4.18 3.01
N GLU A 343 -3.95 -5.22 3.39
CA GLU A 343 -3.39 -6.56 3.62
C GLU A 343 -4.06 -7.65 2.77
N ILE A 344 -4.99 -7.27 1.88
CA ILE A 344 -5.83 -8.22 1.13
C ILE A 344 -5.80 -7.89 -0.35
N VAL A 345 -5.12 -8.73 -1.14
CA VAL A 345 -5.04 -8.64 -2.60
C VAL A 345 -6.42 -8.87 -3.23
N GLY A 346 -6.70 -8.15 -4.33
CA GLY A 346 -7.97 -8.28 -5.07
C GLY A 346 -9.07 -7.35 -4.57
N THR A 347 -8.75 -6.42 -3.68
CA THR A 347 -9.68 -5.42 -3.13
C THR A 347 -9.56 -4.04 -3.77
N LEU A 348 -8.52 -3.82 -4.58
CA LEU A 348 -8.24 -2.52 -5.20
C LEU A 348 -9.33 -2.09 -6.19
N ILE A 349 -9.85 -0.89 -5.97
CA ILE A 349 -10.71 -0.15 -6.89
C ILE A 349 -9.95 1.08 -7.33
N LYS A 350 -9.90 1.34 -8.63
CA LYS A 350 -9.34 2.56 -9.22
C LYS A 350 -10.41 3.24 -10.08
N LYS A 351 -10.52 4.56 -9.95
CA LYS A 351 -11.33 5.43 -10.81
C LYS A 351 -10.44 6.53 -11.36
N GLU A 352 -10.56 6.82 -12.65
CA GLU A 352 -9.99 8.02 -13.26
C GLU A 352 -11.08 9.10 -13.30
N VAL A 353 -10.76 10.30 -12.83
CA VAL A 353 -11.70 11.41 -12.73
C VAL A 353 -11.03 12.66 -13.28
N ARG A 354 -11.76 13.43 -14.09
CA ARG A 354 -11.29 14.72 -14.59
C ARG A 354 -11.93 15.84 -13.77
N VAL A 355 -11.10 16.75 -13.27
CA VAL A 355 -11.51 17.92 -12.46
C VAL A 355 -12.25 18.95 -13.28
#